data_AF-A0AAF3FEB8-F1
#
_entry.id   AF-A0AAF3FEB8-F1
#
_cell.length_a   1.000
_cell.length_b   1.000
_cell.length_c   1.000
_cell.angle_alpha   90.00
_cell.angle_beta   90.00
_cell.angle_gamma   90.00
#
_symmetry.space_group_name_H-M   'P 1'
#
loop_
_entity.id
_entity.type
_entity.pdbx_description
1 polymer ?
#
loop_
_entity_poly.entity_id
_entity_poly.type
_entity_poly.pdbx_seq_one_letter_code
_entity_poly.pdbx_strand_id
1 'polypeptide(L)'
;MNYFKALVDTVRENIQPKETKPQIFFEKQDSSIKKPYFRQKFTKENKNEASDWLMDLEKNDTQKLRKVLEEAGIDRRNFQKKIYCNETMKKVWKIKIREEIGGKKYSQALENLFQGNCSDDGQRIDRQYVETVMDVGGGVRFYNYLLIDSRLCRKDTNKVEFEEFIGAAFYIGKGTENRAIDHLKDALKFDDYNQNQALKNLPKLSYINEIWREEGAVYVLRLFHDVHEDVAHLREEAMITAFGLTNLTNDRHGHQFKRPRGYTREMLPIHGAFLLHKAFHVFVNNLPQPIRKHNMHYAPERFEFGLKQGNS
;
A
#
# COMPACT_ATOMS: atom_id res chain seq x y z
N MET A 1 -14.51 35.91 48.08
CA MET A 1 -14.31 34.45 47.91
C MET A 1 -15.49 33.86 47.12
N ASN A 2 -15.71 34.28 45.87
CA ASN A 2 -16.80 33.76 45.02
C ASN A 2 -16.60 33.96 43.49
N TYR A 3 -15.45 34.47 43.04
CA TYR A 3 -15.17 34.63 41.60
C TYR A 3 -14.49 33.39 40.99
N PHE A 4 -13.71 32.65 41.79
CA PHE A 4 -12.98 31.47 41.31
C PHE A 4 -13.89 30.23 41.16
N LYS A 5 -14.99 30.16 41.91
CA LYS A 5 -15.94 29.04 41.84
C LYS A 5 -16.82 29.13 40.58
N ALA A 6 -17.27 30.33 40.22
CA ALA A 6 -18.03 30.55 38.99
C ALA A 6 -17.22 30.23 37.72
N LEU A 7 -15.91 30.53 37.70
CA LEU A 7 -15.05 30.21 36.56
C LEU A 7 -14.81 28.70 36.40
N VAL A 8 -14.66 27.97 37.51
CA VAL A 8 -14.47 26.51 37.51
C VAL A 8 -15.76 25.77 37.14
N ASP A 9 -16.93 26.29 37.55
CA ASP A 9 -18.22 25.69 37.22
C ASP A 9 -18.59 25.94 35.73
N THR A 10 -18.23 27.10 35.17
CA THR A 10 -18.44 27.42 33.73
C THR A 10 -17.57 26.55 32.81
N VAL A 11 -16.37 26.16 33.26
CA VAL A 11 -15.46 25.27 32.52
C VAL A 11 -15.89 23.80 32.66
N ARG A 12 -16.53 23.41 33.78
CA ARG A 12 -17.04 22.05 34.00
C ARG A 12 -18.33 21.74 33.23
N GLU A 13 -19.18 22.72 32.97
CA GLU A 13 -20.44 22.49 32.21
C GLU A 13 -20.24 22.41 30.69
N ASN A 14 -19.06 22.82 30.15
CA ASN A 14 -18.77 22.80 28.71
C ASN A 14 -17.83 21.68 28.24
N ILE A 15 -17.44 20.76 29.12
CA ILE A 15 -16.65 19.57 28.76
C ILE A 15 -17.45 18.31 29.15
N GLN A 16 -18.61 18.14 28.51
CA GLN A 16 -19.15 16.82 28.28
C GLN A 16 -18.58 16.35 26.93
N PRO A 17 -17.79 15.27 26.86
CA PRO A 17 -17.45 14.71 25.56
C PRO A 17 -18.76 14.25 24.93
N LYS A 18 -19.26 15.01 23.94
CA LYS A 18 -20.24 14.49 23.01
C LYS A 18 -19.54 13.35 22.28
N GLU A 19 -19.70 12.13 22.78
CA GLU A 19 -19.45 10.91 22.03
C GLU A 19 -20.47 10.82 20.89
N THR A 20 -20.37 11.72 19.91
CA THR A 20 -20.85 11.39 18.59
C THR A 20 -19.90 10.35 18.05
N LYS A 21 -20.26 9.07 18.24
CA LYS A 21 -19.69 7.96 17.46
C LYS A 21 -19.60 8.46 16.01
N PRO A 22 -18.43 8.43 15.36
CA PRO A 22 -18.35 8.78 13.95
C PRO A 22 -19.30 7.84 13.21
N GLN A 23 -20.40 8.37 12.68
CA GLN A 23 -21.19 7.66 11.69
C GLN A 23 -20.27 7.48 10.49
N ILE A 24 -19.69 6.29 10.38
CA ILE A 24 -18.96 5.85 9.21
C ILE A 24 -20.00 5.76 8.10
N PHE A 25 -20.13 6.83 7.30
CA PHE A 25 -20.80 6.76 6.02
C PHE A 25 -19.94 5.88 5.12
N PHE A 26 -20.30 4.60 5.04
CA PHE A 26 -19.85 3.76 3.94
C PHE A 26 -20.56 4.27 2.70
N GLU A 27 -19.88 5.10 1.91
CA GLU A 27 -20.22 5.27 0.51
C GLU A 27 -20.31 3.86 -0.09
N LYS A 28 -21.48 3.50 -0.63
CA LYS A 28 -21.66 2.21 -1.29
C LYS A 28 -20.62 2.14 -2.41
N GLN A 29 -19.62 1.25 -2.26
CA GLN A 29 -18.71 0.94 -3.35
C GLN A 29 -19.55 0.55 -4.57
N ASP A 30 -19.28 1.20 -5.69
CA ASP A 30 -19.89 0.89 -6.97
C ASP A 30 -19.67 -0.61 -7.27
N SER A 31 -20.77 -1.35 -7.36
CA SER A 31 -20.78 -2.80 -7.59
C SER A 31 -20.20 -3.21 -8.95
N SER A 32 -19.95 -2.25 -9.85
CA SER A 32 -19.28 -2.47 -11.14
C SER A 32 -17.75 -2.60 -11.01
N ILE A 33 -17.16 -2.19 -9.88
CA ILE A 33 -15.72 -2.25 -9.66
C ILE A 33 -15.34 -3.69 -9.29
N LYS A 34 -14.65 -4.39 -10.21
CA LYS A 34 -14.08 -5.72 -9.95
C LYS A 34 -13.22 -5.66 -8.68
N LYS A 35 -13.45 -6.61 -7.75
CA LYS A 35 -12.68 -6.72 -6.51
C LYS A 35 -11.18 -6.83 -6.84
N PRO A 36 -10.29 -6.18 -6.07
CA PRO A 36 -8.84 -6.28 -6.27
C PRO A 36 -8.39 -7.74 -6.32
N TYR A 37 -7.37 -8.05 -7.13
CA TYR A 37 -6.80 -9.39 -7.33
C TYR A 37 -6.76 -10.24 -6.05
N PHE A 38 -6.25 -9.65 -4.98
CA PHE A 38 -6.08 -10.30 -3.69
C PHE A 38 -7.37 -10.65 -2.95
N ARG A 39 -8.49 -10.02 -3.30
CA ARG A 39 -9.79 -10.33 -2.69
C ARG A 39 -10.51 -11.48 -3.39
N GLN A 40 -9.98 -12.04 -4.47
CA GLN A 40 -10.58 -13.15 -5.19
C GLN A 40 -10.06 -14.47 -4.63
N LYS A 41 -10.96 -15.31 -4.07
CA LYS A 41 -10.62 -16.67 -3.66
C LYS A 41 -10.49 -17.54 -4.91
N PHE A 42 -9.46 -18.38 -4.97
CA PHE A 42 -9.35 -19.37 -6.05
C PHE A 42 -10.47 -20.43 -5.89
N THR A 43 -11.47 -20.38 -6.76
CA THR A 43 -12.58 -21.34 -6.79
C THR A 43 -12.43 -22.37 -7.93
N LYS A 44 -13.37 -23.30 -8.00
CA LYS A 44 -13.48 -24.23 -9.13
C LYS A 44 -13.76 -23.48 -10.44
N GLU A 45 -14.56 -22.40 -10.42
CA GLU A 45 -14.76 -21.55 -11.61
C GLU A 45 -13.44 -20.92 -12.05
N ASN A 46 -12.66 -20.35 -11.14
CA ASN A 46 -11.38 -19.72 -11.48
C ASN A 46 -10.36 -20.69 -12.06
N LYS A 47 -10.37 -21.94 -11.59
CA LYS A 47 -9.55 -23.01 -12.18
C LYS A 47 -9.94 -23.26 -13.65
N ASN A 48 -11.24 -23.32 -13.93
CA ASN A 48 -11.73 -23.54 -15.29
C ASN A 48 -11.35 -22.35 -16.19
N GLU A 49 -11.56 -21.11 -15.72
CA GLU A 49 -11.15 -19.91 -16.46
C GLU A 49 -9.65 -19.87 -16.79
N ALA A 50 -8.79 -20.29 -15.85
CA ALA A 50 -7.35 -20.35 -16.07
C ALA A 50 -6.96 -21.44 -17.08
N SER A 51 -7.64 -22.59 -17.03
CA SER A 51 -7.45 -23.66 -18.01
C SER A 51 -7.90 -23.20 -19.40
N ASP A 52 -9.09 -22.62 -19.52
CA ASP A 52 -9.66 -22.14 -20.79
C ASP A 52 -8.77 -21.07 -21.42
N TRP A 53 -8.21 -20.17 -20.60
CA TRP A 53 -7.27 -19.16 -21.07
C TRP A 53 -5.98 -19.76 -21.64
N LEU A 54 -5.39 -20.78 -21.01
CA LEU A 54 -4.22 -21.45 -21.60
C LEU A 54 -4.55 -22.15 -22.91
N MET A 55 -5.74 -22.74 -23.02
CA MET A 55 -6.19 -23.38 -24.27
C MET A 55 -6.44 -22.36 -25.37
N ASP A 56 -6.91 -21.15 -25.03
CA ASP A 56 -7.04 -20.03 -25.96
C ASP A 56 -5.67 -19.55 -26.45
N LEU A 57 -4.71 -19.32 -25.54
CA LEU A 57 -3.34 -18.93 -25.89
C LEU A 57 -2.62 -20.00 -26.72
N GLU A 58 -2.86 -21.29 -26.47
CA GLU A 58 -2.31 -22.37 -27.30
C GLU A 58 -2.75 -22.25 -28.76
N LYS A 59 -3.99 -21.85 -28.99
CA LYS A 59 -4.55 -21.68 -30.34
C LYS A 59 -4.15 -20.36 -30.99
N ASN A 60 -4.13 -19.29 -30.20
CA ASN A 60 -4.17 -17.92 -30.73
C ASN A 60 -2.90 -17.11 -30.47
N ASP A 61 -2.11 -17.43 -29.44
CA ASP A 61 -0.91 -16.68 -29.06
C ASP A 61 0.13 -17.60 -28.39
N THR A 62 0.79 -18.43 -29.20
CA THR A 62 1.79 -19.40 -28.73
C THR A 62 3.00 -18.72 -28.06
N GLN A 63 3.32 -17.47 -28.42
CA GLN A 63 4.41 -16.73 -27.80
C GLN A 63 4.06 -16.34 -26.36
N LYS A 64 2.85 -15.80 -26.15
CA LYS A 64 2.34 -15.50 -24.81
C LYS A 64 2.15 -16.77 -23.98
N LEU A 65 1.66 -17.86 -24.57
CA LEU A 65 1.59 -19.15 -23.90
C LEU A 65 2.95 -19.56 -23.32
N ARG A 66 4.04 -19.46 -24.10
CA ARG A 66 5.38 -19.84 -23.63
C ARG A 66 5.79 -19.04 -22.39
N LYS A 67 5.58 -17.73 -22.39
CA LYS A 67 5.91 -16.86 -21.24
C LYS A 67 5.11 -17.25 -20.00
N VAL A 68 3.80 -17.47 -20.14
CA VAL A 68 2.92 -17.86 -19.03
C VAL A 68 3.32 -19.23 -18.46
N LEU A 69 3.64 -20.20 -19.31
CA LEU A 69 4.06 -21.53 -18.86
C LEU A 69 5.41 -21.47 -18.13
N GLU A 70 6.37 -20.69 -18.64
CA GLU A 70 7.67 -20.47 -18.00
C GLU A 70 7.51 -19.84 -16.62
N GLU A 71 6.74 -18.76 -16.51
CA GLU A 71 6.48 -18.07 -15.25
C GLU A 71 5.71 -18.96 -14.25
N ALA A 72 4.80 -19.80 -14.72
CA ALA A 72 4.09 -20.77 -13.88
C ALA A 72 4.96 -21.98 -13.47
N GLY A 73 6.17 -22.11 -14.02
CA GLY A 73 7.05 -23.27 -13.81
C GLY A 73 6.52 -24.56 -14.44
N ILE A 74 5.86 -24.46 -15.59
CA ILE A 74 5.25 -25.58 -16.31
C ILE A 74 6.10 -25.89 -17.55
N ASP A 75 6.71 -27.08 -17.60
CA ASP A 75 7.30 -27.59 -18.85
C ASP A 75 6.18 -27.76 -19.89
N ARG A 76 6.35 -27.14 -21.06
CA ARG A 76 5.40 -27.20 -22.18
C ARG A 76 5.03 -28.62 -22.58
N ARG A 77 5.96 -29.59 -22.47
CA ARG A 77 5.69 -31.02 -22.78
C ARG A 77 4.73 -31.67 -21.77
N ASN A 78 4.62 -31.10 -20.57
CA ASN A 78 3.79 -31.59 -19.49
C ASN A 78 2.54 -30.72 -19.25
N PHE A 79 2.38 -29.63 -19.99
CA PHE A 79 1.29 -28.67 -19.80
C PHE A 79 -0.09 -29.34 -19.85
N GLN A 80 -0.38 -30.16 -20.85
CA GLN A 80 -1.68 -30.86 -21.00
C GLN A 80 -2.00 -31.81 -19.83
N LYS A 81 -0.99 -32.31 -19.12
CA LYS A 81 -1.19 -33.11 -17.88
C LYS A 81 -1.41 -32.22 -16.66
N LYS A 82 -0.86 -31.00 -16.68
CA LYS A 82 -0.84 -30.06 -15.56
C LYS A 82 -2.07 -29.13 -15.49
N ILE A 83 -2.88 -29.02 -16.55
CA ILE A 83 -4.14 -28.24 -16.55
C ILE A 83 -5.14 -28.70 -15.47
N TYR A 84 -5.07 -29.96 -15.03
CA TYR A 84 -5.93 -30.48 -13.97
C TYR A 84 -5.37 -30.27 -12.56
N CYS A 85 -4.12 -29.82 -12.42
CA CYS A 85 -3.49 -29.62 -11.13
C CYS A 85 -3.92 -28.29 -10.49
N ASN A 86 -4.54 -28.33 -9.30
CA ASN A 86 -5.00 -27.14 -8.60
C ASN A 86 -3.87 -26.15 -8.30
N GLU A 87 -2.72 -26.63 -7.82
CA GLU A 87 -1.57 -25.78 -7.50
C GLU A 87 -1.02 -25.07 -8.74
N THR A 88 -0.98 -25.77 -9.87
CA THR A 88 -0.55 -25.20 -11.14
C THR A 88 -1.56 -24.18 -11.66
N MET A 89 -2.84 -24.52 -11.67
CA MET A 89 -3.89 -23.60 -12.14
C MET A 89 -4.06 -22.39 -11.22
N LYS A 90 -3.76 -22.51 -9.93
CA LYS A 90 -3.69 -21.34 -9.04
C LYS A 90 -2.61 -20.37 -9.51
N LYS A 91 -1.41 -20.83 -9.88
CA LYS A 91 -0.34 -19.97 -10.42
C LYS A 91 -0.74 -19.34 -11.75
N VAL A 92 -1.29 -20.14 -12.68
CA VAL A 92 -1.77 -19.66 -13.99
C VAL A 92 -2.88 -18.65 -13.83
N TRP A 93 -3.85 -18.91 -12.95
CA TRP A 93 -4.91 -17.96 -12.65
C TRP A 93 -4.35 -16.66 -12.07
N LYS A 94 -3.33 -16.73 -11.20
CA LYS A 94 -2.63 -15.53 -10.72
C LYS A 94 -1.96 -14.75 -11.86
N ILE A 95 -1.35 -15.42 -12.84
CA ILE A 95 -0.79 -14.77 -14.05
C ILE A 95 -1.91 -14.18 -14.92
N LYS A 96 -2.97 -14.95 -15.20
CA LYS A 96 -4.16 -14.52 -15.94
C LYS A 96 -4.77 -13.28 -15.34
N ILE A 97 -5.00 -13.29 -14.04
CA ILE A 97 -5.59 -12.16 -13.34
C ILE A 97 -4.61 -10.99 -13.32
N ARG A 98 -3.29 -11.19 -13.21
CA ARG A 98 -2.31 -10.10 -13.40
C ARG A 98 -2.35 -9.50 -14.81
N GLU A 99 -2.59 -10.31 -15.83
CA GLU A 99 -2.75 -9.90 -17.25
C GLU A 99 -4.10 -9.22 -17.52
N GLU A 100 -5.19 -9.72 -16.96
CA GLU A 100 -6.54 -9.15 -17.09
C GLU A 100 -6.76 -7.93 -16.17
N ILE A 101 -6.02 -7.86 -15.07
CA ILE A 101 -5.81 -6.66 -14.24
C ILE A 101 -4.61 -5.85 -14.78
N GLY A 102 -4.02 -6.27 -15.90
CA GLY A 102 -3.22 -5.41 -16.75
C GLY A 102 -4.07 -4.20 -17.16
N GLY A 103 -3.83 -2.97 -16.72
CA GLY A 103 -2.81 -2.54 -15.77
C GLY A 103 -3.46 -1.96 -14.53
N LYS A 104 -2.83 -2.17 -13.38
CA LYS A 104 -2.77 -1.10 -12.39
C LYS A 104 -2.46 0.17 -13.17
N LYS A 105 -3.44 1.06 -13.32
CA LYS A 105 -3.24 2.30 -14.06
C LYS A 105 -2.56 3.25 -13.10
N TYR A 106 -1.28 3.51 -13.36
CA TYR A 106 -0.55 4.51 -12.63
C TYR A 106 -0.71 5.86 -13.32
N SER A 107 -0.33 6.93 -12.62
CA SER A 107 -0.22 8.22 -13.29
C SER A 107 0.86 8.18 -14.37
N GLN A 108 0.71 9.00 -15.42
CA GLN A 108 1.73 9.12 -16.48
C GLN A 108 3.12 9.43 -15.93
N ALA A 109 3.22 10.21 -14.85
CA ALA A 109 4.48 10.52 -14.20
C ALA A 109 5.18 9.27 -13.63
N LEU A 110 4.42 8.33 -13.08
CA LEU A 110 4.97 7.07 -12.56
C LEU A 110 5.29 6.09 -13.70
N GLU A 111 4.45 6.01 -14.74
CA GLU A 111 4.72 5.23 -15.96
C GLU A 111 6.01 5.68 -16.66
N ASN A 112 6.25 7.00 -16.73
CA ASN A 112 7.48 7.56 -17.27
C ASN A 112 8.72 7.07 -16.51
N LEU A 113 8.64 6.97 -15.17
CA LEU A 113 9.74 6.45 -14.36
C LEU A 113 10.01 4.96 -14.62
N PHE A 114 8.99 4.14 -14.89
CA PHE A 114 9.21 2.74 -15.30
C PHE A 114 9.98 2.63 -16.61
N GLN A 115 9.82 3.62 -17.49
CA GLN A 115 10.57 3.73 -18.75
C GLN A 115 11.95 4.35 -18.58
N GLY A 116 12.38 4.67 -17.34
CA GLY A 116 13.65 5.34 -17.05
C GLY A 116 13.63 6.85 -17.26
N ASN A 117 12.49 7.44 -17.59
CA ASN A 117 12.35 8.89 -17.77
C ASN A 117 12.17 9.57 -16.41
N CYS A 118 13.21 10.25 -15.94
CA CYS A 118 13.18 11.02 -14.69
C CYS A 118 13.04 12.54 -14.96
N SER A 119 12.38 13.24 -14.04
CA SER A 119 12.31 14.70 -13.98
C SER A 119 12.57 15.16 -12.54
N ASP A 120 13.23 16.31 -12.38
CA ASP A 120 13.48 16.93 -11.08
C ASP A 120 12.26 17.70 -10.54
N ASP A 121 11.18 17.80 -11.30
CA ASP A 121 9.98 18.54 -10.93
C ASP A 121 9.40 18.09 -9.58
N GLY A 122 9.33 16.78 -9.36
CA GLY A 122 8.81 16.22 -8.11
C GLY A 122 9.67 16.59 -6.90
N GLN A 123 10.99 16.67 -7.07
CA GLN A 123 11.90 17.12 -6.02
C GLN A 123 11.71 18.61 -5.70
N ARG A 124 11.58 19.43 -6.75
CA ARG A 124 11.33 20.87 -6.59
C ARG A 124 10.02 21.14 -5.87
N ILE A 125 8.95 20.42 -6.25
CA ILE A 125 7.63 20.50 -5.60
C ILE A 125 7.71 20.14 -4.11
N ASP A 126 8.34 19.00 -3.79
CA ASP A 126 8.50 18.55 -2.39
C ASP A 126 9.26 19.59 -1.55
N ARG A 127 10.37 20.11 -2.08
CA ARG A 127 11.21 21.12 -1.40
C ARG A 127 10.44 22.40 -1.11
N GLN A 128 9.81 22.99 -2.13
CA GLN A 128 9.05 24.23 -2.00
C GLN A 128 7.94 24.09 -0.96
N TYR A 129 7.27 22.93 -0.93
CA TYR A 129 6.21 22.70 0.04
C TYR A 129 6.73 22.58 1.47
N VAL A 130 7.79 21.78 1.68
CA VAL A 130 8.40 21.61 3.00
C VAL A 130 8.85 22.97 3.56
N GLU A 131 9.52 23.79 2.75
CA GLU A 131 9.94 25.15 3.11
C GLU A 131 8.74 26.01 3.53
N THR A 132 7.68 26.03 2.72
CA THR A 132 6.46 26.82 3.01
C THR A 132 5.79 26.42 4.33
N VAL A 133 5.79 25.12 4.68
CA VAL A 133 5.15 24.64 5.92
C VAL A 133 6.05 24.84 7.14
N MET A 134 7.37 24.72 6.99
CA MET A 134 8.32 24.99 8.08
C MET A 134 8.20 26.43 8.59
N ASP A 135 7.88 27.38 7.71
CA ASP A 135 7.68 28.79 8.07
C ASP A 135 6.43 29.05 8.93
N VAL A 136 5.48 28.11 8.98
CA VAL A 136 4.21 28.24 9.73
C VAL A 136 4.39 27.88 11.22
N GLY A 137 5.46 27.17 11.56
CA GLY A 137 5.72 26.62 12.90
C GLY A 137 4.81 25.42 13.24
N GLY A 138 5.22 24.60 14.22
CA GLY A 138 4.46 23.41 14.63
C GLY A 138 5.35 22.23 15.01
N GLY A 139 4.75 21.22 15.65
CA GLY A 139 5.47 20.02 16.06
C GLY A 139 5.75 19.07 14.89
N VAL A 140 6.96 18.53 14.83
CA VAL A 140 7.35 17.47 13.89
C VAL A 140 7.27 16.11 14.58
N ARG A 141 6.36 15.26 14.12
CA ARG A 141 6.18 13.90 14.68
C ARG A 141 5.58 12.89 13.71
N PHE A 142 5.28 13.33 12.49
CA PHE A 142 4.62 12.51 11.49
C PHE A 142 5.64 11.88 10.55
N TYR A 143 5.24 10.78 9.94
CA TYR A 143 5.98 10.11 8.88
C TYR A 143 5.00 9.48 7.88
N ASN A 144 5.51 9.09 6.72
CA ASN A 144 4.76 8.27 5.76
C ASN A 144 5.24 6.82 5.80
N TYR A 145 4.39 5.89 5.42
CA TYR A 145 4.76 4.49 5.31
C TYR A 145 4.05 3.76 4.17
N LEU A 146 4.72 2.73 3.67
CA LEU A 146 4.16 1.77 2.73
C LEU A 146 4.07 0.40 3.40
N LEU A 147 3.00 -0.34 3.10
CA LEU A 147 2.91 -1.78 3.35
C LEU A 147 3.10 -2.52 2.03
N ILE A 148 4.01 -3.49 2.01
CA ILE A 148 4.46 -4.18 0.80
C ILE A 148 4.34 -5.69 1.01
N ASP A 149 3.78 -6.38 0.01
CA ASP A 149 3.62 -7.83 0.00
C ASP A 149 4.91 -8.53 -0.41
N SER A 150 5.53 -9.27 0.51
CA SER A 150 6.79 -9.98 0.24
C SER A 150 6.65 -11.13 -0.75
N ARG A 151 5.43 -11.58 -1.08
CA ARG A 151 5.19 -12.63 -2.08
C ARG A 151 5.38 -12.09 -3.50
N LEU A 152 5.21 -10.78 -3.68
CA LEU A 152 5.28 -10.07 -4.95
C LEU A 152 6.59 -9.28 -5.13
N CYS A 153 7.32 -9.06 -4.04
CA CYS A 153 8.61 -8.38 -4.04
C CYS A 153 9.58 -9.18 -3.17
N ARG A 154 10.31 -10.11 -3.83
CA ARG A 154 11.22 -11.04 -3.16
C ARG A 154 12.66 -10.58 -3.36
N LYS A 155 13.30 -10.22 -2.26
CA LYS A 155 14.65 -9.62 -2.27
C LYS A 155 15.77 -10.64 -2.05
N ASP A 156 15.45 -11.94 -2.02
CA ASP A 156 16.44 -13.03 -1.95
C ASP A 156 17.32 -13.13 -3.21
N THR A 157 16.93 -12.46 -4.29
CA THR A 157 17.64 -12.40 -5.58
C THR A 157 18.59 -11.20 -5.73
N ASN A 158 18.72 -10.32 -4.72
CA ASN A 158 19.55 -9.08 -4.75
C ASN A 158 19.21 -8.06 -5.85
N LYS A 159 18.12 -8.25 -6.62
CA LYS A 159 17.67 -7.32 -7.67
C LYS A 159 16.16 -7.19 -7.63
N VAL A 160 15.68 -6.24 -6.83
CA VAL A 160 14.26 -5.81 -6.89
C VAL A 160 14.22 -4.63 -7.84
N GLU A 161 13.44 -4.74 -8.90
CA GLU A 161 13.22 -3.64 -9.85
C GLU A 161 12.15 -2.66 -9.32
N PHE A 162 12.17 -1.43 -9.83
CA PHE A 162 11.24 -0.40 -9.36
C PHE A 162 9.77 -0.77 -9.59
N GLU A 163 9.45 -1.33 -10.75
CA GLU A 163 8.10 -1.79 -11.09
C GLU A 163 7.61 -2.92 -10.17
N GLU A 164 8.50 -3.86 -9.80
CA GLU A 164 8.19 -4.95 -8.85
C GLU A 164 7.88 -4.39 -7.46
N PHE A 165 8.68 -3.44 -6.98
CA PHE A 165 8.46 -2.76 -5.71
C PHE A 165 7.10 -2.04 -5.68
N ILE A 166 6.78 -1.28 -6.73
CA ILE A 166 5.49 -0.59 -6.84
C ILE A 166 4.35 -1.60 -6.95
N GLY A 167 4.51 -2.65 -7.76
CA GLY A 167 3.52 -3.70 -7.92
C GLY A 167 3.17 -4.41 -6.61
N ALA A 168 4.13 -4.55 -5.70
CA ALA A 168 3.97 -5.22 -4.41
C ALA A 168 3.42 -4.31 -3.28
N ALA A 169 3.54 -2.99 -3.40
CA ALA A 169 2.94 -2.08 -2.44
C ALA A 169 1.40 -2.15 -2.52
N PHE A 170 0.75 -2.20 -1.36
CA PHE A 170 -0.70 -2.37 -1.27
C PHE A 170 -1.38 -1.38 -0.33
N TYR A 171 -0.62 -0.59 0.43
CA TYR A 171 -1.16 0.45 1.28
C TYR A 171 -0.14 1.58 1.42
N ILE A 172 -0.62 2.81 1.40
CA ILE A 172 0.15 4.02 1.63
C ILE A 172 -0.53 4.75 2.78
N GLY A 173 0.24 5.16 3.78
CA GLY A 173 -0.32 5.86 4.92
C GLY A 173 0.58 6.96 5.45
N LYS A 174 -0.02 7.84 6.24
CA LYS A 174 0.70 8.64 7.23
C LYS A 174 0.51 8.07 8.64
N GLY A 175 1.45 8.35 9.52
CA GLY A 175 1.42 7.86 10.89
C GLY A 175 2.22 8.73 11.85
N THR A 176 1.96 8.47 13.12
CA THR A 176 2.76 8.87 14.27
C THR A 176 3.09 7.60 15.05
N GLU A 177 4.19 7.61 15.82
CA GLU A 177 4.56 6.50 16.70
C GLU A 177 4.47 5.12 16.00
N ASN A 178 3.67 4.20 16.55
CA ASN A 178 3.54 2.82 16.12
C ASN A 178 2.49 2.60 15.02
N ARG A 179 1.88 3.65 14.46
CA ARG A 179 0.69 3.51 13.60
C ARG A 179 0.85 2.52 12.44
N ALA A 180 2.03 2.49 11.81
CA ALA A 180 2.32 1.55 10.73
C ALA A 180 2.29 0.07 11.20
N ILE A 181 2.81 -0.20 12.40
CA ILE A 181 2.83 -1.52 13.05
C ILE A 181 1.46 -1.88 13.62
N ASP A 182 0.70 -0.89 14.11
CA ASP A 182 -0.63 -1.12 14.67
C ASP A 182 -1.58 -1.76 13.64
N HIS A 183 -1.44 -1.47 12.34
CA HIS A 183 -2.22 -2.16 11.31
C HIS A 183 -2.00 -3.67 11.29
N LEU A 184 -0.78 -4.13 11.56
CA LEU A 184 -0.47 -5.55 11.61
C LEU A 184 -0.97 -6.16 12.93
N LYS A 185 -0.86 -5.43 14.05
CA LYS A 185 -1.46 -5.84 15.34
C LYS A 185 -2.99 -5.98 15.22
N ASP A 186 -3.64 -5.04 14.54
CA ASP A 186 -5.07 -5.07 14.26
C ASP A 186 -5.45 -6.28 13.39
N ALA A 187 -4.63 -6.62 12.38
CA ALA A 187 -4.82 -7.80 11.55
C ALA A 187 -4.67 -9.13 12.34
N LEU A 188 -3.71 -9.19 13.27
CA LEU A 188 -3.51 -10.34 14.15
C LEU A 188 -4.73 -10.56 15.06
N LYS A 189 -5.18 -9.50 15.74
CA LYS A 189 -6.41 -9.54 16.55
C LYS A 189 -7.63 -9.93 15.72
N PHE A 190 -7.71 -9.43 14.48
CA PHE A 190 -8.78 -9.77 13.54
C PHE A 190 -8.78 -11.26 13.16
N ASP A 191 -7.62 -11.91 13.08
CA ASP A 191 -7.51 -13.35 12.82
C ASP A 191 -7.94 -14.18 14.04
N ASP A 192 -7.60 -13.73 15.25
CA ASP A 192 -7.87 -14.46 16.49
C ASP A 192 -9.34 -14.35 16.95
N TYR A 193 -10.02 -13.22 16.70
CA TYR A 193 -11.27 -12.90 17.39
C TYR A 193 -12.59 -13.37 16.78
N ASN A 194 -12.80 -13.50 15.45
CA ASN A 194 -13.97 -14.23 14.89
C ASN A 194 -14.20 -14.21 13.37
N GLN A 195 -14.99 -15.22 12.98
CA GLN A 195 -15.84 -15.38 11.79
C GLN A 195 -16.91 -14.28 11.58
N ASN A 196 -16.69 -13.03 11.98
CA ASN A 196 -17.68 -11.96 11.89
C ASN A 196 -17.70 -11.34 10.48
N GLN A 197 -18.79 -11.54 9.72
CA GLN A 197 -18.88 -11.12 8.32
C GLN A 197 -18.74 -9.60 8.10
N ALA A 198 -19.16 -8.79 9.07
CA ALA A 198 -19.08 -7.32 8.99
C ALA A 198 -17.65 -6.78 8.93
N LEU A 199 -16.68 -7.50 9.53
CA LEU A 199 -15.29 -7.07 9.62
C LEU A 199 -14.41 -7.62 8.48
N LYS A 200 -14.90 -8.61 7.72
CA LYS A 200 -14.30 -9.07 6.44
C LYS A 200 -14.28 -7.98 5.36
N ASN A 201 -14.96 -6.86 5.61
CA ASN A 201 -15.05 -5.73 4.69
C ASN A 201 -13.87 -4.75 4.81
N LEU A 202 -12.93 -4.95 5.75
CA LEU A 202 -11.73 -4.10 5.87
C LEU A 202 -10.63 -4.57 4.91
N PRO A 203 -10.39 -3.86 3.79
CA PRO A 203 -9.53 -4.35 2.70
C PRO A 203 -8.11 -4.67 3.13
N LYS A 204 -7.53 -3.75 3.89
CA LYS A 204 -6.14 -3.80 4.35
C LYS A 204 -5.90 -4.96 5.31
N LEU A 205 -6.76 -5.11 6.33
CA LEU A 205 -6.60 -6.19 7.32
C LEU A 205 -6.82 -7.56 6.69
N SER A 206 -7.82 -7.68 5.82
CA SER A 206 -8.06 -8.91 5.05
C SER A 206 -6.86 -9.27 4.19
N TYR A 207 -6.18 -8.28 3.59
CA TYR A 207 -5.02 -8.54 2.75
C TYR A 207 -3.78 -8.95 3.56
N ILE A 208 -3.52 -8.31 4.70
CA ILE A 208 -2.44 -8.71 5.62
C ILE A 208 -2.63 -10.17 6.06
N ASN A 209 -3.84 -10.56 6.46
CA ASN A 209 -4.11 -11.95 6.87
C ASN A 209 -3.96 -12.95 5.73
N GLU A 210 -4.31 -12.56 4.50
CA GLU A 210 -4.09 -13.41 3.34
C GLU A 210 -2.59 -13.64 3.08
N ILE A 211 -1.79 -12.57 3.12
CA ILE A 211 -0.32 -12.66 2.98
C ILE A 211 0.22 -13.66 3.99
N TRP A 212 -0.17 -13.53 5.27
CA TRP A 212 0.29 -14.42 6.33
C TRP A 212 -0.21 -15.87 6.19
N ARG A 213 -1.46 -16.08 5.76
CA ARG A 213 -2.01 -17.42 5.50
C ARG A 213 -1.32 -18.15 4.35
N GLU A 214 -0.72 -17.41 3.41
CA GLU A 214 0.09 -17.98 2.33
C GLU A 214 1.59 -18.04 2.69
N GLU A 215 1.93 -18.04 3.98
CA GLU A 215 3.32 -18.05 4.49
C GLU A 215 4.18 -16.89 3.96
N GLY A 216 3.53 -15.79 3.58
CA GLY A 216 4.16 -14.53 3.21
C GLY A 216 4.50 -13.66 4.42
N ALA A 217 5.08 -12.50 4.14
CA ALA A 217 5.40 -11.47 5.12
C ALA A 217 4.99 -10.09 4.60
N VAL A 218 4.81 -9.15 5.52
CA VAL A 218 4.55 -7.75 5.19
C VAL A 218 5.81 -6.95 5.50
N TYR A 219 6.35 -6.25 4.51
CA TYR A 219 7.32 -5.20 4.80
C TYR A 219 6.60 -3.92 5.22
N VAL A 220 7.08 -3.31 6.30
CA VAL A 220 6.63 -2.01 6.78
C VAL A 220 7.75 -1.01 6.51
N LEU A 221 7.63 -0.26 5.42
CA LEU A 221 8.61 0.75 5.05
C LEU A 221 8.17 2.09 5.63
N ARG A 222 8.82 2.54 6.72
CA ARG A 222 8.65 3.89 7.27
C ARG A 222 9.67 4.84 6.65
N LEU A 223 9.22 6.01 6.21
CA LEU A 223 10.02 6.98 5.50
C LEU A 223 9.51 8.40 5.76
N PHE A 224 10.31 9.40 5.41
CA PHE A 224 9.95 10.81 5.57
C PHE A 224 9.58 11.17 7.02
N HIS A 225 10.43 10.77 7.98
CA HIS A 225 10.22 11.00 9.42
C HIS A 225 10.36 12.47 9.81
N ASP A 226 9.88 12.78 11.02
CA ASP A 226 10.00 14.08 11.67
C ASP A 226 9.51 15.23 10.78
N VAL A 227 8.33 15.04 10.19
CA VAL A 227 7.66 16.08 9.40
C VAL A 227 6.41 16.60 10.07
N HIS A 228 6.02 17.80 9.63
CA HIS A 228 4.75 18.42 9.97
C HIS A 228 3.58 17.57 9.46
N GLU A 229 2.42 17.66 10.11
CA GLU A 229 1.24 16.89 9.73
C GLU A 229 0.81 17.14 8.29
N ASP A 230 0.78 18.41 7.89
CA ASP A 230 0.40 18.80 6.52
C ASP A 230 1.39 18.24 5.49
N VAL A 231 2.69 18.22 5.83
CA VAL A 231 3.73 17.61 4.99
C VAL A 231 3.45 16.12 4.77
N ALA A 232 3.21 15.38 5.85
CA ALA A 232 2.87 13.96 5.76
C ALA A 232 1.57 13.73 4.99
N HIS A 233 0.56 14.59 5.16
CA HIS A 233 -0.71 14.52 4.45
C HIS A 233 -0.57 14.72 2.95
N LEU A 234 0.13 15.76 2.51
CA LEU A 234 0.32 16.00 1.08
C LEU A 234 1.11 14.86 0.43
N ARG A 235 2.15 14.36 1.11
CA ARG A 235 2.95 13.24 0.62
C ARG A 235 2.12 11.96 0.49
N GLU A 236 1.26 11.67 1.47
CA GLU A 236 0.30 10.56 1.41
C GLU A 236 -0.64 10.71 0.20
N GLU A 237 -1.27 11.88 0.06
CA GLU A 237 -2.18 12.16 -1.06
C GLU A 237 -1.46 12.06 -2.42
N ALA A 238 -0.29 12.69 -2.55
CA ALA A 238 0.50 12.68 -3.78
C ALA A 238 0.88 11.25 -4.18
N MET A 239 1.41 10.45 -3.24
CA MET A 239 1.77 9.06 -3.52
C MET A 239 0.53 8.23 -3.92
N ILE A 240 -0.61 8.35 -3.22
CA ILE A 240 -1.84 7.63 -3.59
C ILE A 240 -2.35 8.07 -4.96
N THR A 241 -2.28 9.37 -5.30
CA THR A 241 -2.67 9.88 -6.62
C THR A 241 -1.75 9.35 -7.72
N ALA A 242 -0.44 9.32 -7.51
CA ALA A 242 0.50 8.77 -8.49
C ALA A 242 0.32 7.26 -8.68
N PHE A 243 0.03 6.55 -7.59
CA PHE A 243 -0.15 5.10 -7.56
C PHE A 243 -1.52 4.65 -8.11
N GLY A 244 -2.56 5.45 -7.93
CA GLY A 244 -3.94 5.12 -8.27
C GLY A 244 -4.64 4.37 -7.13
N LEU A 245 -5.74 4.93 -6.60
CA LEU A 245 -6.46 4.37 -5.44
C LEU A 245 -6.97 2.95 -5.67
N THR A 246 -7.39 2.62 -6.89
CA THR A 246 -7.86 1.29 -7.29
C THR A 246 -6.80 0.20 -7.13
N ASN A 247 -5.52 0.59 -7.07
CA ASN A 247 -4.38 -0.30 -6.97
C ASN A 247 -3.95 -0.56 -5.51
N LEU A 248 -4.59 0.12 -4.55
CA LEU A 248 -4.29 0.06 -3.12
C LEU A 248 -5.48 -0.49 -2.31
N THR A 249 -5.20 -0.90 -1.08
CA THR A 249 -6.20 -1.24 -0.05
C THR A 249 -6.71 -0.01 0.71
N ASN A 250 -6.22 1.18 0.37
CA ASN A 250 -6.72 2.45 0.89
C ASN A 250 -8.19 2.62 0.53
N ASP A 251 -9.00 3.09 1.48
CA ASP A 251 -10.41 3.38 1.22
C ASP A 251 -10.63 4.80 0.62
N ARG A 252 -9.61 5.68 0.69
CA ARG A 252 -9.67 7.06 0.22
C ARG A 252 -8.28 7.62 -0.13
N HIS A 253 -8.26 8.69 -0.92
CA HIS A 253 -7.04 9.39 -1.36
C HIS A 253 -6.28 10.15 -0.25
N GLY A 254 -6.87 10.27 0.95
CA GLY A 254 -6.31 11.05 2.07
C GLY A 254 -7.42 11.80 2.79
N HIS A 255 -7.06 12.62 3.78
CA HIS A 255 -7.99 13.57 4.39
C HIS A 255 -7.98 14.88 3.60
N GLN A 256 -9.12 15.57 3.49
CA GLN A 256 -9.15 16.89 2.86
C GLN A 256 -8.39 17.87 3.77
N PHE A 257 -7.30 18.45 3.26
CA PHE A 257 -6.55 19.51 3.94
C PHE A 257 -6.31 20.67 2.98
N LYS A 258 -6.03 21.85 3.54
CA LYS A 258 -5.84 23.06 2.75
C LYS A 258 -4.46 23.02 2.09
N ARG A 259 -4.45 22.89 0.77
CA ARG A 259 -3.19 22.94 0.00
C ARG A 259 -2.59 24.35 0.01
N PRO A 260 -1.26 24.48 -0.09
CA PRO A 260 -0.59 25.75 -0.26
C PRO A 260 -1.08 26.52 -1.47
N ARG A 261 -0.92 27.84 -1.41
CA ARG A 261 -1.10 28.70 -2.58
C ARG A 261 -0.08 28.28 -3.66
N GLY A 262 -0.55 28.08 -4.90
CA GLY A 262 0.29 27.68 -6.02
C GLY A 262 0.48 26.17 -6.20
N TYR A 263 0.07 25.34 -5.22
CA TYR A 263 0.09 23.88 -5.37
C TYR A 263 -1.17 23.40 -6.11
N THR A 264 -1.02 22.92 -7.35
CA THR A 264 -2.15 22.51 -8.18
C THR A 264 -2.43 21.01 -8.11
N ARG A 265 -3.53 20.53 -8.70
CA ARG A 265 -3.86 19.10 -8.72
C ARG A 265 -2.98 18.31 -9.68
N GLU A 266 -2.52 18.94 -10.74
CA GLU A 266 -1.64 18.39 -11.77
C GLU A 266 -0.25 18.07 -11.23
N MET A 267 0.17 18.76 -10.15
CA MET A 267 1.45 18.53 -9.47
C MET A 267 1.46 17.25 -8.62
N LEU A 268 0.29 16.77 -8.15
CA LEU A 268 0.20 15.57 -7.29
C LEU A 268 0.85 14.32 -7.90
N PRO A 269 0.50 13.88 -9.12
CA PRO A 269 1.08 12.66 -9.68
C PRO A 269 2.60 12.77 -9.86
N ILE A 270 3.11 13.95 -10.23
CA ILE A 270 4.55 14.21 -10.41
C ILE A 270 5.27 14.12 -9.05
N HIS A 271 4.72 14.80 -8.04
CA HIS A 271 5.24 14.76 -6.68
C HIS A 271 5.20 13.33 -6.09
N GLY A 272 4.08 12.63 -6.27
CA GLY A 272 3.92 11.26 -5.79
C GLY A 272 4.87 10.26 -6.44
N ALA A 273 5.07 10.37 -7.76
CA ALA A 273 6.01 9.52 -8.49
C ALA A 273 7.45 9.68 -7.97
N PHE A 274 7.86 10.93 -7.71
CA PHE A 274 9.15 11.22 -7.08
C PHE A 274 9.28 10.61 -5.67
N LEU A 275 8.26 10.76 -4.82
CA LEU A 275 8.27 10.20 -3.46
C LEU A 275 8.34 8.67 -3.47
N LEU A 276 7.61 8.03 -4.39
CA LEU A 276 7.62 6.57 -4.58
C LEU A 276 8.98 6.07 -5.08
N HIS A 277 9.63 6.80 -5.99
CA HIS A 277 10.99 6.51 -6.42
C HIS A 277 11.99 6.63 -5.27
N LYS A 278 11.89 7.67 -4.43
CA LYS A 278 12.67 7.76 -3.19
C LYS A 278 12.39 6.59 -2.24
N ALA A 279 11.13 6.18 -2.09
CA ALA A 279 10.74 5.04 -1.25
C ALA A 279 11.40 3.74 -1.73
N PHE A 280 11.46 3.52 -3.05
CA PHE A 280 12.17 2.39 -3.65
C PHE A 280 13.65 2.39 -3.28
N HIS A 281 14.35 3.53 -3.41
CA HIS A 281 15.75 3.66 -3.01
C HIS A 281 15.97 3.34 -1.52
N VAL A 282 15.09 3.82 -0.64
CA VAL A 282 15.14 3.46 0.79
C VAL A 282 14.92 1.96 0.98
N PHE A 283 13.97 1.36 0.26
CA PHE A 283 13.68 -0.08 0.35
C PHE A 283 14.85 -0.94 -0.12
N VAL A 284 15.49 -0.60 -1.24
CA VAL A 284 16.64 -1.36 -1.75
C VAL A 284 17.88 -1.22 -0.86
N ASN A 285 18.08 -0.07 -0.22
CA ASN A 285 19.26 0.20 0.61
C ASN A 285 19.12 -0.22 2.09
N ASN A 286 17.93 -0.11 2.70
CA ASN A 286 17.77 -0.26 4.16
C ASN A 286 17.08 -1.55 4.61
N LEU A 287 16.67 -2.44 3.69
CA LEU A 287 16.11 -3.77 3.95
C LEU A 287 15.23 -3.84 5.22
N PRO A 288 14.01 -3.27 5.22
CA PRO A 288 13.13 -3.41 6.37
C PRO A 288 12.90 -4.89 6.66
N GLN A 289 12.92 -5.28 7.92
CA GLN A 289 12.70 -6.68 8.29
C GLN A 289 11.27 -7.11 7.89
N PRO A 290 11.10 -8.21 7.14
CA PRO A 290 9.78 -8.70 6.76
C PRO A 290 9.05 -9.24 8.00
N ILE A 291 7.82 -8.76 8.23
CA ILE A 291 7.03 -9.15 9.40
C ILE A 291 6.09 -10.28 9.03
N ARG A 292 6.39 -11.47 9.54
CA ARG A 292 5.55 -12.67 9.47
C ARG A 292 4.63 -12.74 10.68
N LYS A 293 3.50 -13.44 10.55
CA LYS A 293 2.52 -13.61 11.64
C LYS A 293 3.18 -14.05 12.96
N HIS A 294 4.01 -15.11 12.90
CA HIS A 294 4.67 -15.66 14.09
C HIS A 294 5.71 -14.72 14.73
N ASN A 295 6.22 -13.74 13.98
CA ASN A 295 7.22 -12.77 14.48
C ASN A 295 6.59 -11.43 14.91
N MET A 296 5.26 -11.31 14.90
CA MET A 296 4.58 -10.05 15.22
C MET A 296 4.89 -9.56 16.65
N HIS A 297 5.08 -10.48 17.60
CA HIS A 297 5.47 -10.13 18.97
C HIS A 297 6.86 -9.49 19.09
N TYR A 298 7.72 -9.67 18.08
CA TYR A 298 9.07 -9.12 18.01
C TYR A 298 9.19 -7.95 17.03
N ALA A 299 8.05 -7.49 16.47
CA ALA A 299 8.09 -6.38 15.52
C ALA A 299 8.59 -5.11 16.23
N PRO A 300 9.63 -4.44 15.70
CA PRO A 300 10.21 -3.28 16.35
C PRO A 300 9.20 -2.13 16.38
N GLU A 301 8.76 -1.77 17.60
CA GLU A 301 7.84 -0.65 17.81
C GLU A 301 8.49 0.65 17.31
N ARG A 302 9.78 0.86 17.63
CA ARG A 302 10.60 1.95 17.10
C ARG A 302 11.58 1.47 16.04
N PHE A 303 11.60 2.14 14.89
CA PHE A 303 12.69 1.99 13.93
C PHE A 303 13.82 2.92 14.39
N GLU A 304 14.94 2.35 14.83
CA GLU A 304 16.17 3.10 15.06
C GLU A 304 16.81 3.41 13.69
N PHE A 305 16.61 4.61 13.17
CA PHE A 305 17.50 5.09 12.11
C PHE A 305 18.76 5.65 12.78
N GLY A 306 19.81 4.83 12.81
CA GLY A 306 21.17 5.30 12.90
C GLY A 306 21.57 5.99 11.60
N LEU A 307 20.99 7.15 11.31
CA LEU A 307 21.67 8.12 10.44
C LEU A 307 22.81 8.72 11.30
N LYS A 308 23.97 8.07 11.27
CA LYS A 308 25.21 8.84 11.45
C LYS A 308 25.22 9.83 10.30
N GLN A 309 24.82 11.06 10.58
CA GLN A 309 25.19 12.18 9.74
C GLN A 309 26.73 12.19 9.70
N GLY A 310 27.27 11.75 8.58
CA GLY A 310 28.67 11.96 8.26
C GLY A 310 28.85 13.45 8.03
N ASN A 311 29.36 14.15 9.04
CA ASN A 311 30.17 15.33 8.79
C ASN A 311 31.43 14.88 8.07
N SER A 312 31.52 15.19 6.78
CA SER A 312 32.77 15.34 6.04
C SER A 312 32.50 16.12 4.78
#